data_AF-A0A4Y3RBV0-F1
#
_entry.id   AF-A0A4Y3RBV0-F1
#
_cell.length_a   1.000
_cell.length_b   1.000
_cell.length_c   1.000
_cell.angle_alpha   90.00
_cell.angle_beta   90.00
_cell.angle_gamma   90.00
#
_symmetry.space_group_name_H-M   'P 1'
#
loop_
_entity.id
_entity.type
_entity.pdbx_description
1 polymer ?
#
loop_
_entity_poly.entity_id
_entity_poly.type
_entity_poly.pdbx_seq_one_letter_code
_entity_poly.pdbx_strand_id
1 'polypeptide(L)' 'MSDPGPSLEYMSDHHRETPSPEALNDAIRTLWARAGEQRRSLTTDEQRIYQVLVAAWAEAKDAEQELAA' A
#
# COMPACT_ATOMS: atom_id res chain seq x y z
N MET A 1 42.15 14.25 18.52
CA MET A 1 40.68 14.22 18.64
C MET A 1 40.16 13.99 17.25
N SER A 2 39.87 12.73 16.91
CA SER A 2 39.45 12.36 15.56
C SER A 2 37.94 12.13 15.57
N ASP A 3 37.29 12.84 14.65
CA ASP A 3 35.92 12.70 14.15
C ASP A 3 35.21 11.37 14.50
N PRO A 4 34.04 11.39 15.16
CA PRO A 4 33.17 10.22 15.16
C PRO A 4 32.60 10.03 13.75
N GLY A 5 32.90 8.89 13.14
CA GLY A 5 32.35 8.48 11.85
C GLY A 5 30.81 8.53 11.82
N PRO A 6 30.20 8.58 10.62
CA PRO A 6 28.77 8.84 10.47
C PRO A 6 27.94 7.83 11.26
N SER A 7 27.09 8.35 12.15
CA SER A 7 26.19 7.59 13.00
C SER A 7 25.32 6.66 12.17
N LEU A 8 25.44 5.36 12.47
CA LEU A 8 24.59 4.27 11.99
C LEU A 8 23.10 4.42 12.39
N GLU A 9 22.71 5.48 13.08
CA GLU A 9 21.32 5.79 13.44
C GLU A 9 20.49 6.39 12.29
N TYR A 10 21.08 6.56 11.11
CA TYR A 10 20.34 6.95 9.89
C TYR A 10 19.97 5.75 8.99
N MET A 11 20.14 4.52 9.48
CA MET A 11 19.64 3.35 8.77
C MET A 11 18.34 2.89 9.39
N SER A 12 17.26 3.32 8.75
CA SER A 12 16.09 2.47 8.55
C SER A 12 15.08 2.42 9.69
N ASP A 13 14.68 3.58 10.21
CA ASP A 13 13.23 3.85 10.26
C ASP A 13 12.75 3.86 8.80
N HIS A 14 12.62 2.67 8.21
CA HIS A 14 11.63 2.48 7.17
C HIS A 14 10.33 2.74 7.90
N HIS A 15 9.96 4.01 8.01
CA HIS A 15 8.59 4.42 8.21
C HIS A 15 7.83 3.53 7.25
N ARG A 16 7.17 2.53 7.82
CA ARG A 16 6.27 1.67 7.11
C ARG A 16 5.08 2.59 6.85
N GLU A 17 5.27 3.53 5.94
CA GLU A 17 4.27 4.49 5.53
C GLU A 17 3.09 3.64 5.14
N THR A 18 2.01 3.81 5.89
CA THR A 18 0.74 3.18 5.56
C THR A 18 0.47 3.56 4.11
N PRO A 19 0.26 2.58 3.22
CA PRO A 19 0.17 2.86 1.80
C PRO A 19 -0.95 3.88 1.56
N SER A 20 -0.68 4.89 0.73
CA SER A 20 -1.67 5.92 0.44
C SER A 20 -2.90 5.32 -0.22
N PRO A 21 -4.07 5.97 -0.12
CA PRO A 21 -5.26 5.52 -0.84
C PRO A 21 -5.03 5.35 -2.34
N GLU A 22 -4.20 6.18 -2.96
CA GLU A 22 -3.87 6.12 -4.39
C GLU A 22 -3.09 4.84 -4.70
N ALA A 23 -2.09 4.49 -3.89
CA ALA A 23 -1.30 3.28 -4.05
C ALA A 23 -2.15 2.01 -3.88
N LEU A 24 -3.07 2.01 -2.92
CA LEU A 24 -4.01 0.90 -2.70
C LEU A 24 -4.97 0.74 -3.88
N ASN A 25 -5.52 1.83 -4.41
CA ASN A 25 -6.38 1.80 -5.58
C ASN A 25 -5.64 1.35 -6.86
N ASP A 26 -4.37 1.73 -7.02
CA ASP A 26 -3.54 1.27 -8.14
C ASP A 26 -3.26 -0.25 -8.06
N ALA A 27 -3.01 -0.76 -6.85
CA ALA A 27 -2.88 -2.20 -6.62
C ALA A 27 -4.16 -2.97 -6.97
N ILE A 28 -5.33 -2.44 -6.59
CA ILE A 28 -6.64 -3.01 -6.96
C ILE A 28 -6.81 -3.04 -8.48
N ARG A 29 -6.50 -1.94 -9.17
CA ARG A 29 -6.59 -1.86 -10.64
C ARG A 29 -5.64 -2.84 -11.33
N THR A 30 -4.41 -2.95 -10.84
CA THR A 30 -3.42 -3.88 -11.36
C THR A 30 -3.89 -5.33 -11.24
N LEU A 31 -4.53 -5.68 -10.13
CA LEU A 31 -5.10 -7.01 -9.93
C LEU A 31 -6.17 -7.34 -10.98
N TRP A 32 -7.09 -6.39 -11.23
CA TRP A 32 -8.12 -6.54 -12.27
C TRP A 32 -7.53 -6.57 -13.68
N ALA A 33 -6.52 -5.74 -13.97
CA ALA A 33 -5.85 -5.73 -15.26
C ALA A 33 -5.24 -7.10 -15.59
N ARG A 34 -4.52 -7.71 -14.64
CA ARG A 34 -3.91 -9.03 -14.82
C ARG A 34 -4.95 -10.13 -15.06
N ALA A 35 -6.06 -10.11 -14.34
CA ALA A 35 -7.14 -11.07 -14.54
C ALA A 35 -7.83 -10.87 -15.91
N GLY A 36 -8.04 -9.60 -16.30
CA GLY A 36 -8.58 -9.22 -17.60
C GLY A 36 -7.70 -9.61 -18.77
N GLU A 37 -6.37 -9.42 -18.66
CA GLU A 37 -5.38 -9.88 -19.64
C GLU A 37 -5.45 -11.39 -19.87
N GLN A 38 -5.64 -12.14 -18.79
CA GLN A 38 -5.80 -13.60 -18.82
C GLN A 38 -7.23 -14.04 -19.17
N ARG A 39 -8.15 -13.09 -19.44
CA ARG A 39 -9.58 -13.31 -19.73
C ARG A 39 -10.26 -14.26 -18.74
N ARG A 40 -9.89 -14.16 -17.47
CA ARG A 40 -10.41 -14.99 -16.39
C ARG A 40 -10.97 -14.13 -15.27
N SER A 41 -11.79 -14.76 -14.44
CA SER A 41 -12.17 -14.19 -13.16
C SER A 41 -10.99 -14.24 -12.18
N LEU A 42 -11.05 -13.41 -11.13
CA LEU A 42 -10.12 -13.49 -10.01
C LEU A 42 -10.19 -14.87 -9.36
N THR A 43 -9.04 -15.45 -9.04
CA THR A 43 -8.97 -16.70 -8.26
C THR A 43 -9.41 -16.46 -6.83
N THR A 44 -9.64 -17.53 -6.05
CA THR A 44 -9.99 -17.42 -4.62
C THR A 44 -8.96 -16.61 -3.83
N ASP A 45 -7.66 -16.80 -4.10
CA ASP A 45 -6.60 -16.07 -3.41
C ASP A 45 -6.57 -14.60 -3.82
N GLU A 46 -6.77 -14.31 -5.10
CA GLU A 46 -6.86 -12.93 -5.59
C GLU A 46 -8.10 -12.21 -5.08
N GLN A 47 -9.23 -12.91 -4.93
CA GLN A 47 -10.43 -12.37 -4.28
C GLN A 47 -10.15 -12.02 -2.83
N ARG A 48 -9.41 -12.86 -2.09
CA ARG A 48 -9.00 -12.56 -0.71
C ARG A 48 -8.08 -11.34 -0.66
N ILE A 49 -7.10 -11.26 -1.57
CA ILE A 49 -6.22 -10.09 -1.69
C ILE A 49 -7.03 -8.83 -2.00
N TYR A 50 -7.97 -8.90 -2.95
CA TYR A 50 -8.88 -7.80 -3.28
C TYR A 50 -9.65 -7.30 -2.06
N GLN A 51 -10.23 -8.20 -1.25
CA GLN A 51 -10.96 -7.81 -0.05
C GLN A 51 -10.07 -7.07 0.96
N VAL A 52 -8.83 -7.54 1.17
CA VAL A 52 -7.88 -6.86 2.06
C VAL A 52 -7.49 -5.49 1.52
N LEU A 53 -7.24 -5.37 0.21
CA LEU A 53 -6.89 -4.10 -0.43
C LEU A 53 -8.03 -3.09 -0.35
N VAL A 54 -9.27 -3.51 -0.57
CA VAL A 54 -10.45 -2.64 -0.49
C VAL A 54 -10.69 -2.17 0.93
N ALA A 55 -10.55 -3.04 1.93
CA ALA A 55 -10.69 -2.66 3.33
C ALA A 55 -9.63 -1.61 3.73
N ALA A 56 -8.36 -1.86 3.40
CA ALA A 56 -7.28 -0.91 3.67
C ALA A 56 -7.49 0.42 2.93
N TRP A 57 -8.01 0.38 1.70
CA TRP A 57 -8.28 1.60 0.92
C TRP A 57 -9.38 2.45 1.55
N ALA A 58 -10.46 1.82 2.02
CA ALA A 58 -11.54 2.50 2.70
C ALA A 58 -11.05 3.18 4.00
N GLU A 59 -10.31 2.44 4.84
CA GLU A 59 -9.72 2.99 6.07
C GLU A 59 -8.78 4.17 5.77
N ALA A 60 -7.96 4.05 4.73
CA ALA A 60 -7.04 5.12 4.34
C ALA A 60 -7.78 6.35 3.78
N LYS A 61 -8.89 6.16 3.05
CA LYS A 61 -9.71 7.27 2.54
C LYS A 61 -10.46 7.98 3.65
N ASP A 62 -11.02 7.26 4.60
CA ASP A 62 -11.71 7.86 5.74
C ASP A 62 -10.71 8.69 6.57
N ALA A 63 -9.51 8.17 6.83
CA ALA A 63 -8.46 8.91 7.54
C ALA A 63 -7.99 10.18 6.79
N GLU A 64 -7.87 10.12 5.47
CA GLU A 64 -7.53 11.29 4.64
C GLU A 64 -8.63 12.37 4.70
N GLN A 65 -9.90 11.96 4.70
CA GLN A 65 -11.04 12.86 4.80
C GLN A 65 -11.15 13.52 6.18
N GLU A 66 -10.92 12.77 7.26
CA GLU A 66 -10.91 13.32 8.63
C GLU A 66 -9.80 14.35 8.84
N LEU A 67 -8.63 14.16 8.21
CA LEU A 67 -7.52 15.12 8.29
C LEU A 67 -7.80 16.42 7.52
N ALA A 68 -8.70 16.39 6.53
CA ALA A 68 -9.02 17.51 5.66
C ALA A 68 -10.23 18.36 6.13
N ALA A 69 -10.92 17.95 7.19
CA ALA A 69 -12.12 18.60 7.75
C ALA A 69 -11.80 19.59 8.88
#